data_AF-A0A4R2U6I1-F1
#
_entry.id   AF-A0A4R2U6I1-F1
#
_cell.length_a   1.000
_cell.length_b   1.000
_cell.length_c   1.000
_cell.angle_alpha   90.00
_cell.angle_beta   90.00
_cell.angle_gamma   90.00
#
_symmetry.space_group_name_H-M   'P 1'
#
loop_
_entity.id
_entity.type
_entity.pdbx_description
1 polymer ?
#
loop_
_entity_poly.entity_id
_entity_poly.type
_entity_poly.pdbx_seq_one_letter_code
_entity_poly.pdbx_strand_id
1 'polypeptide(L)'
;MTRMVVVLRPEPGNTRTATALRTLGLEVQQVPLFAVVPVYWTPPNPTGFDGLLLTSANAVRHGGTGLDLFKRLPVVAVGASTAAAASEAGFAVAVTGGENARAVVAEARDRGFARLLHLAGRDRAPTEDGVEAVTVYASDAVPVSADVARSFEDTVVLVHSARAATRLAELADGAGADRSRIALVAISQAVGDAAGTGWGAVSIAPEPSDSAVVATAAASANTRTIDHPARGGDKHAMSDYVPTDRPRARGPKMGVILVLVGLAFVAGLGLMAYAAKTVPWFGFTHSTAGSTTAQQKASSSATGYIPSQPLGPDGQPQAAAPVDTAVLATREATLAAQLTALEARTAAITTDASAAGGQATRAEGLMVAFAARRALDRGVGLGYLEEQLRLRFGQAQPRATMLLIQAARQPVTLEDLRQGLDTIAPDITTSTGEGWLDTIQHQIDSLVVLRKAGTPSPMPADRLARVRRLLEAGQVEAARAEVARLPGAAQAGNWMDAARRYVTARQALDVIENTALIGQAGQPQPTPVVIPTPVPEIIAPETSAADGV
;
A
#
# COMPACT_ATOMS: atom_id res chain seq x y z
N MET A 1 -13.91 -19.37 -11.16
CA MET A 1 -12.52 -19.21 -10.69
C MET A 1 -12.16 -17.75 -10.88
N THR A 2 -11.51 -17.13 -9.91
CA THR A 2 -11.03 -15.75 -9.99
C THR A 2 -9.87 -15.71 -10.97
N ARG A 3 -9.86 -14.76 -11.92
CA ARG A 3 -8.73 -14.63 -12.84
C ARG A 3 -7.50 -14.10 -12.09
N MET A 4 -6.34 -14.68 -12.36
CA MET A 4 -5.06 -14.16 -11.86
C MET A 4 -4.81 -12.75 -12.41
N VAL A 5 -4.20 -11.88 -11.60
CA VAL A 5 -3.87 -10.50 -11.97
C VAL A 5 -2.36 -10.35 -12.18
N VAL A 6 -1.95 -9.77 -13.31
CA VAL A 6 -0.55 -9.54 -13.66
C VAL A 6 -0.21 -8.05 -13.55
N VAL A 7 0.85 -7.72 -12.82
CA VAL A 7 1.30 -6.34 -12.61
C VAL A 7 2.61 -6.09 -13.38
N LEU A 8 2.57 -5.17 -14.35
CA LEU A 8 3.68 -4.94 -15.31
C LEU A 8 4.60 -3.76 -14.99
N ARG A 9 4.20 -2.89 -14.06
CA ARG A 9 4.93 -1.64 -13.78
C ARG A 9 6.29 -1.90 -13.09
N PRO A 10 7.25 -0.97 -13.11
CA PRO A 10 8.52 -1.13 -12.39
C PRO A 10 8.38 -1.06 -10.87
N GLU A 11 9.40 -1.56 -10.16
CA GLU A 11 9.55 -1.34 -8.72
C GLU A 11 9.84 0.13 -8.39
N PRO A 12 9.45 0.62 -7.20
CA PRO A 12 8.70 -0.06 -6.13
C PRO A 12 7.18 -0.04 -6.33
N GLY A 13 6.69 0.58 -7.40
CA GLY A 13 5.26 0.69 -7.68
C GLY A 13 4.60 -0.67 -7.87
N ASN A 14 5.32 -1.63 -8.47
CA ASN A 14 4.85 -3.00 -8.66
C ASN A 14 4.46 -3.67 -7.34
N THR A 15 5.39 -3.68 -6.37
CA THR A 15 5.16 -4.26 -5.04
C THR A 15 3.99 -3.60 -4.31
N ARG A 16 3.81 -2.29 -4.44
CA ARG A 16 2.68 -1.58 -3.83
C ARG A 16 1.34 -2.03 -4.41
N THR A 17 1.20 -1.99 -5.73
CA THR A 17 -0.02 -2.42 -6.43
C THR A 17 -0.32 -3.90 -6.16
N ALA A 18 0.71 -4.76 -6.20
CA ALA A 18 0.57 -6.19 -5.95
C ALA A 18 0.12 -6.49 -4.51
N THR A 19 0.69 -5.79 -3.52
CA THR A 19 0.25 -5.90 -2.12
C THR A 19 -1.21 -5.50 -1.97
N ALA A 20 -1.62 -4.35 -2.55
CA ALA A 20 -3.00 -3.89 -2.48
C ALA A 20 -4.00 -4.90 -3.08
N LEU A 21 -3.67 -5.52 -4.21
CA LEU A 21 -4.49 -6.56 -4.84
C LEU A 21 -4.55 -7.85 -3.99
N ARG A 22 -3.42 -8.27 -3.41
CA ARG A 22 -3.38 -9.44 -2.51
C ARG A 22 -4.19 -9.22 -1.24
N THR A 23 -4.23 -8.00 -0.70
CA THR A 23 -5.10 -7.64 0.42
C THR A 23 -6.58 -7.81 0.07
N LEU A 24 -6.96 -7.68 -1.20
CA LEU A 24 -8.30 -7.96 -1.70
C LEU A 24 -8.56 -9.45 -2.01
N GLY A 25 -7.61 -10.34 -1.68
CA GLY A 25 -7.73 -11.79 -1.89
C GLY A 25 -7.48 -12.25 -3.33
N LEU A 26 -6.90 -11.41 -4.18
CA LEU A 26 -6.57 -11.75 -5.57
C LEU A 26 -5.22 -12.46 -5.66
N GLU A 27 -5.12 -13.42 -6.58
CA GLU A 27 -3.85 -14.00 -6.96
C GLU A 27 -3.10 -13.04 -7.89
N VAL A 28 -1.84 -12.74 -7.56
CA VAL A 28 -1.07 -11.71 -8.25
C VAL A 28 0.31 -12.21 -8.67
N GLN A 29 0.56 -12.14 -9.98
CA GLN A 29 1.87 -12.34 -10.59
C GLN A 29 2.52 -10.98 -10.90
N GLN A 30 3.76 -10.78 -10.45
CA GLN A 30 4.52 -9.55 -10.71
C GLN A 30 5.49 -9.81 -11.85
N VAL A 31 5.33 -9.09 -12.96
CA VAL A 31 6.18 -9.22 -14.15
C VAL A 31 6.59 -7.84 -14.65
N PRO A 32 7.53 -7.16 -13.97
CA PRO A 32 7.94 -5.82 -14.37
C PRO A 32 8.55 -5.83 -15.78
N LEU A 33 8.01 -5.04 -16.70
CA LEU A 33 8.52 -4.93 -18.07
C LEU A 33 9.70 -3.97 -18.21
N PHE A 34 9.94 -3.13 -17.21
CA PHE A 34 11.07 -2.21 -17.16
C PHE A 34 11.68 -2.19 -15.77
N ALA A 35 13.00 -2.00 -15.73
CA ALA A 35 13.76 -1.74 -14.52
C ALA A 35 14.21 -0.29 -14.53
N VAL A 36 14.08 0.40 -13.39
CA VAL A 36 14.61 1.75 -13.23
C VAL A 36 16.06 1.63 -12.78
N VAL A 37 16.98 2.17 -13.58
CA VAL A 37 18.42 2.09 -13.35
C VAL A 37 19.03 3.49 -13.24
N PRO A 38 20.01 3.69 -12.35
CA PRO A 38 20.76 4.94 -12.31
C PRO A 38 21.55 5.13 -13.61
N VAL A 39 21.64 6.37 -14.08
CA VAL A 39 22.48 6.76 -15.22
C VAL A 39 23.61 7.61 -14.69
N TYR A 40 24.84 7.32 -15.10
CA TYR A 40 25.97 8.17 -14.75
C TYR A 40 25.78 9.56 -15.37
N TRP A 41 25.96 10.60 -14.55
CA TRP A 41 25.78 11.98 -14.94
C TRP A 41 26.83 12.86 -14.27
N THR A 42 27.14 13.98 -14.92
CA THR A 42 28.03 15.00 -14.36
C THR A 42 27.16 16.14 -13.82
N PRO A 43 27.16 16.39 -12.51
CA PRO A 43 26.40 17.50 -11.94
C PRO A 43 26.82 18.85 -12.52
N PRO A 44 25.88 19.66 -13.06
CA PRO A 44 26.19 21.02 -13.47
C PRO A 44 26.43 21.91 -12.25
N ASN A 45 27.00 23.10 -12.47
CA ASN A 45 27.27 24.04 -11.38
C ASN A 45 25.96 24.51 -10.72
N PRO A 46 25.75 24.28 -9.41
CA PRO A 46 24.50 24.63 -8.74
C PRO A 46 24.20 26.13 -8.71
N THR A 47 25.18 27.02 -8.86
CA THR A 47 24.95 28.48 -8.85
C THR A 47 24.19 29.00 -10.08
N GLY A 48 24.07 28.17 -11.13
CA GLY A 48 23.30 28.48 -12.34
C GLY A 48 21.79 28.39 -12.15
N PHE A 49 21.31 27.79 -11.05
CA PHE A 49 19.92 27.42 -10.85
C PHE A 49 19.34 28.03 -9.58
N ASP A 50 18.04 28.30 -9.59
CA ASP A 50 17.28 28.80 -8.43
C ASP A 50 16.28 27.77 -7.88
N GLY A 51 16.12 26.63 -8.54
CA GLY A 51 15.30 25.52 -8.06
C GLY A 51 15.58 24.20 -8.79
N LEU A 52 15.13 23.11 -8.17
CA LEU A 52 15.23 21.75 -8.71
C LEU A 52 13.84 21.26 -9.12
N LEU A 53 13.62 21.02 -10.40
CA LEU A 53 12.39 20.39 -10.89
C LEU A 53 12.52 18.87 -10.78
N LEU A 54 11.58 18.25 -10.08
CA LEU A 54 11.46 16.80 -9.96
C LEU A 54 10.10 16.35 -10.47
N THR A 55 10.09 15.66 -11.60
CA THR A 55 8.86 15.11 -12.19
C THR A 55 8.60 13.64 -11.82
N SER A 56 9.55 13.02 -11.12
CA SER A 56 9.44 11.63 -10.67
C SER A 56 10.27 11.41 -9.41
N ALA A 57 9.72 10.67 -8.46
CA ALA A 57 10.46 10.20 -7.28
C ALA A 57 11.72 9.39 -7.64
N ASN A 58 11.81 8.83 -8.85
CA ASN A 58 12.98 8.08 -9.31
C ASN A 58 14.22 8.95 -9.49
N ALA A 59 14.06 10.24 -9.78
CA ALA A 59 15.19 11.16 -9.85
C ALA A 59 15.96 11.23 -8.53
N VAL A 60 15.22 11.21 -7.41
CA VAL A 60 15.80 11.22 -6.06
C VAL A 60 16.40 9.86 -5.71
N ARG A 61 15.69 8.77 -6.03
CA ARG A 61 16.13 7.40 -5.70
C ARG A 61 17.39 6.97 -6.45
N HIS A 62 17.57 7.46 -7.68
CA HIS A 62 18.64 7.01 -8.59
C HIS A 62 19.67 8.09 -8.92
N GLY A 63 19.49 9.32 -8.43
CA GLY A 63 20.44 10.41 -8.71
C GLY A 63 21.80 10.27 -8.03
N GLY A 64 21.95 9.37 -7.06
CA GLY A 64 23.21 9.09 -6.38
C GLY A 64 23.74 10.28 -5.56
N THR A 65 25.04 10.25 -5.23
CA THR A 65 25.70 11.28 -4.41
C THR A 65 25.79 12.66 -5.09
N GLY A 66 25.64 12.73 -6.41
CA GLY A 66 25.57 14.00 -7.15
C GLY A 66 24.43 14.90 -6.69
N LEU A 67 23.39 14.34 -6.08
CA LEU A 67 22.26 15.07 -5.50
C LEU A 67 22.65 15.98 -4.33
N ASP A 68 23.74 15.68 -3.62
CA ASP A 68 24.13 16.42 -2.42
C ASP A 68 24.52 17.88 -2.72
N LEU A 69 25.02 18.14 -3.93
CA LEU A 69 25.37 19.48 -4.41
C LEU A 69 24.16 20.42 -4.50
N PHE A 70 22.96 19.85 -4.63
CA PHE A 70 21.72 20.59 -4.88
C PHE A 70 20.81 20.70 -3.66
N LYS A 71 21.22 20.21 -2.47
CA LYS A 71 20.37 20.22 -1.25
C LYS A 71 19.92 21.59 -0.81
N ARG A 72 20.68 22.64 -1.15
CA ARG A 72 20.34 24.04 -0.86
C ARG A 72 19.29 24.62 -1.81
N LEU A 73 19.06 23.98 -2.96
CA LEU A 73 18.06 24.45 -3.91
C LEU A 73 16.67 23.97 -3.47
N PRO A 74 15.65 24.85 -3.52
CA PRO A 74 14.28 24.46 -3.29
C PRO A 74 13.79 23.51 -4.40
N VAL A 75 13.02 22.51 -4.01
CA VAL A 75 12.43 21.53 -4.91
C VAL A 75 11.05 21.99 -5.37
N VAL A 76 10.85 21.93 -6.68
CA VAL A 76 9.57 22.01 -7.38
C VAL A 76 9.18 20.58 -7.76
N ALA A 77 8.23 19.99 -7.05
CA ALA A 77 7.83 18.61 -7.22
C ALA A 77 6.50 18.49 -8.00
N VAL A 78 6.48 17.62 -9.01
CA VAL A 78 5.26 17.21 -9.71
C VAL A 78 4.71 15.97 -9.03
N GLY A 79 3.60 16.15 -8.32
CA GLY A 79 2.91 15.12 -7.56
C GLY A 79 3.42 14.94 -6.11
N ALA A 80 2.49 14.58 -5.23
CA ALA A 80 2.73 14.38 -3.81
C ALA A 80 3.77 13.28 -3.52
N SER A 81 3.81 12.21 -4.33
CA SER A 81 4.81 11.14 -4.15
C SER A 81 6.23 11.60 -4.44
N THR A 82 6.40 12.53 -5.37
CA THR A 82 7.71 13.09 -5.73
C THR A 82 8.17 14.06 -4.65
N ALA A 83 7.26 14.89 -4.13
CA ALA A 83 7.51 15.75 -2.99
C ALA A 83 7.95 14.96 -1.75
N ALA A 84 7.20 13.91 -1.39
CA ALA A 84 7.53 13.04 -0.26
C ALA A 84 8.93 12.41 -0.41
N ALA A 85 9.25 11.85 -1.58
CA ALA A 85 10.58 11.28 -1.83
C ALA A 85 11.70 12.33 -1.73
N ALA A 86 11.47 13.57 -2.20
CA ALA A 86 12.43 14.65 -2.08
C ALA A 86 12.65 15.06 -0.61
N SER A 87 11.57 15.20 0.17
CA SER A 87 11.63 15.51 1.60
C SER A 87 12.33 14.41 2.41
N GLU A 88 12.03 13.13 2.15
CA GLU A 88 12.71 11.99 2.78
C GLU A 88 14.21 11.98 2.49
N ALA A 89 14.61 12.41 1.28
CA ALA A 89 16.01 12.58 0.93
C ALA A 89 16.64 13.85 1.54
N GLY A 90 15.89 14.68 2.27
CA GLY A 90 16.41 15.89 2.91
C GLY A 90 16.44 17.13 2.02
N PHE A 91 15.65 17.17 0.93
CA PHE A 91 15.44 18.40 0.17
C PHE A 91 14.32 19.25 0.78
N ALA A 92 14.46 20.57 0.68
CA ALA A 92 13.38 21.51 1.00
C ALA A 92 12.41 21.61 -0.19
N VAL A 93 11.17 21.13 -0.03
CA VAL A 93 10.14 21.24 -1.08
C VAL A 93 9.45 22.60 -0.98
N ALA A 94 9.56 23.40 -2.03
CA ALA A 94 8.92 24.70 -2.11
C ALA A 94 7.54 24.63 -2.78
N VAL A 95 7.42 23.88 -3.88
CA VAL A 95 6.19 23.75 -4.68
C VAL A 95 5.85 22.26 -4.81
N THR A 96 4.58 21.91 -4.60
CA THR A 96 4.05 20.57 -4.92
C THR A 96 2.80 20.75 -5.77
N GLY A 97 2.93 20.51 -7.07
CA GLY A 97 1.80 20.61 -7.99
C GLY A 97 1.20 19.25 -8.31
N GLY A 98 0.09 19.25 -9.08
CA GLY A 98 -0.55 18.04 -9.61
C GLY A 98 0.31 17.30 -10.64
N GLU A 99 -0.25 16.34 -11.37
CA GLU A 99 0.51 15.48 -12.31
C GLU A 99 0.97 16.20 -13.60
N ASN A 100 0.58 17.46 -13.81
CA ASN A 100 0.91 18.22 -15.00
C ASN A 100 2.16 19.10 -14.78
N ALA A 101 3.32 18.63 -15.25
CA ALA A 101 4.60 19.30 -15.10
C ALA A 101 4.61 20.76 -15.61
N ARG A 102 3.90 21.08 -16.71
CA ARG A 102 3.85 22.45 -17.23
C ARG A 102 3.17 23.42 -16.28
N ALA A 103 2.06 22.98 -15.68
CA ALA A 103 1.33 23.79 -14.70
C ALA A 103 2.19 24.04 -13.45
N VAL A 104 2.94 23.03 -12.99
CA VAL A 104 3.84 23.18 -11.84
C VAL A 104 5.01 24.12 -12.15
N VAL A 105 5.56 24.07 -13.37
CA VAL A 105 6.61 25.00 -13.81
C VAL A 105 6.08 26.43 -13.87
N ALA A 106 4.88 26.65 -14.40
CA ALA A 106 4.24 27.97 -14.42
C ALA A 106 4.04 28.52 -12.99
N GLU A 107 3.52 27.71 -12.07
CA GLU A 107 3.38 28.11 -10.65
C GLU A 107 4.74 28.44 -10.01
N ALA A 108 5.78 27.66 -10.32
CA ALA A 108 7.13 27.93 -9.84
C ALA A 108 7.66 29.27 -10.37
N ARG A 109 7.38 29.61 -11.64
CA ARG A 109 7.75 30.89 -12.25
C ARG A 109 7.09 32.07 -11.55
N ASP A 110 5.80 31.96 -11.25
CA ASP A 110 5.05 32.99 -10.52
C ASP A 110 5.62 33.23 -9.12
N ARG A 111 6.28 32.22 -8.55
CA ARG A 111 6.99 32.29 -7.27
C ARG A 111 8.45 32.72 -7.37
N GLY A 112 8.90 33.08 -8.56
CA GLY A 112 10.24 33.63 -8.80
C GLY A 112 11.31 32.61 -9.19
N PHE A 113 10.96 31.34 -9.43
CA PHE A 113 11.91 30.34 -9.92
C PHE A 113 12.10 30.46 -11.43
N ALA A 114 13.20 31.05 -11.86
CA ALA A 114 13.46 31.38 -13.27
C ALA A 114 14.43 30.41 -13.97
N ARG A 115 15.23 29.65 -13.24
CA ARG A 115 16.26 28.75 -13.79
C ARG A 115 16.20 27.43 -13.06
N LEU A 116 15.40 26.52 -13.59
CA LEU A 116 15.17 25.21 -12.99
C LEU A 116 16.13 24.18 -13.56
N LEU A 117 16.75 23.39 -12.67
CA LEU A 117 17.43 22.16 -13.05
C LEU A 117 16.44 20.99 -12.94
N HIS A 118 16.11 20.36 -14.06
CA HIS A 118 15.26 19.18 -14.09
C HIS A 118 16.09 17.90 -14.02
N LEU A 119 16.01 17.19 -12.90
CA LEU A 119 16.58 15.86 -12.80
C LEU A 119 15.59 14.85 -13.38
N ALA A 120 15.88 14.37 -14.59
CA ALA A 120 14.93 13.67 -15.42
C ALA A 120 15.36 12.24 -15.74
N GLY A 121 14.39 11.45 -16.21
CA GLY A 121 14.67 10.20 -16.89
C GLY A 121 15.25 10.43 -18.28
N ARG A 122 15.92 9.41 -18.83
CA ARG A 122 16.39 9.38 -20.23
C ARG A 122 15.24 9.64 -21.19
N ASP A 123 14.13 8.94 -20.96
CA ASP A 123 12.88 9.10 -21.70
C ASP A 123 12.06 10.23 -21.06
N ARG A 124 11.98 11.38 -21.74
CA ARG A 124 11.23 12.54 -21.29
C ARG A 124 10.63 13.32 -22.46
N ALA A 125 9.57 14.06 -22.19
CA ALA A 125 9.12 15.09 -23.10
C ALA A 125 10.16 16.23 -23.17
N PRO A 126 10.18 17.01 -24.27
CA PRO A 126 11.02 18.21 -24.35
C PRO A 126 10.76 19.17 -23.18
N THR A 127 11.83 19.79 -22.69
CA THR A 127 11.76 20.82 -21.65
C THR A 127 11.36 22.17 -22.21
N GLU A 128 10.77 23.00 -21.36
CA GLU A 128 10.43 24.39 -21.68
C GLU A 128 11.63 25.32 -21.47
N ASP A 129 11.51 26.56 -21.96
CA ASP A 129 12.57 27.56 -21.82
C ASP A 129 12.92 27.82 -20.34
N GLY A 130 14.23 27.94 -20.08
CA GLY A 130 14.77 28.14 -18.74
C GLY A 130 14.64 26.91 -17.80
N VAL A 131 14.34 25.73 -18.36
CA VAL A 131 14.48 24.44 -17.69
C VAL A 131 15.61 23.65 -18.33
N GLU A 132 16.70 23.45 -17.60
CA GLU A 132 17.81 22.60 -18.05
C GLU A 132 17.59 21.17 -17.55
N ALA A 133 17.47 20.19 -18.44
CA ALA A 133 17.29 18.79 -18.04
C ALA A 133 18.60 17.99 -18.06
N VAL A 134 18.85 17.30 -16.94
CA VAL A 134 19.93 16.33 -16.80
C VAL A 134 19.35 14.94 -16.59
N THR A 135 19.86 13.98 -17.34
CA THR A 135 19.43 12.58 -17.24
C THR A 135 20.12 11.91 -16.07
N VAL A 136 19.36 11.49 -15.05
CA VAL A 136 19.91 10.84 -13.84
C VAL A 136 19.48 9.39 -13.68
N TYR A 137 18.45 8.97 -14.41
CA TYR A 137 17.99 7.58 -14.44
C TYR A 137 17.46 7.19 -15.82
N ALA A 138 17.35 5.90 -16.07
CA ALA A 138 16.69 5.33 -17.23
C ALA A 138 15.69 4.27 -16.78
N SER A 139 14.73 3.97 -17.63
CA SER A 139 13.80 2.87 -17.42
C SER A 139 13.95 1.89 -18.57
N ASP A 140 14.91 0.99 -18.43
CA ASP A 140 15.33 0.05 -19.47
C ASP A 140 14.41 -1.17 -19.48
N ALA A 141 14.15 -1.72 -20.66
CA ALA A 141 13.29 -2.89 -20.81
C ALA A 141 13.93 -4.14 -20.19
N VAL A 142 13.12 -4.92 -19.48
CA VAL A 142 13.53 -6.21 -18.93
C VAL A 142 13.17 -7.30 -19.93
N PRO A 143 14.09 -8.23 -20.25
CA PRO A 143 13.78 -9.38 -21.09
C PRO A 143 12.67 -10.24 -20.44
N VAL A 144 11.62 -10.52 -21.19
CA VAL A 144 10.53 -11.42 -20.82
C VAL A 144 10.53 -12.58 -21.81
N SER A 145 10.55 -13.82 -21.32
CA SER A 145 10.52 -15.00 -22.19
C SER A 145 9.15 -15.17 -22.85
N ALA A 146 9.11 -15.82 -24.01
CA ALA A 146 7.87 -16.13 -24.70
C ALA A 146 6.91 -16.96 -23.83
N ASP A 147 7.44 -17.83 -22.96
CA ASP A 147 6.64 -18.63 -22.04
C ASP A 147 5.90 -17.78 -21.01
N VAL A 148 6.55 -16.74 -20.48
CA VAL A 148 5.92 -15.79 -19.55
C VAL A 148 4.91 -14.92 -20.28
N ALA A 149 5.21 -14.47 -21.50
CA ALA A 149 4.23 -13.71 -22.28
C ALA A 149 2.97 -14.53 -22.59
N ARG A 150 3.11 -15.83 -22.92
CA ARG A 150 1.98 -16.75 -23.11
C ARG A 150 1.22 -17.04 -21.80
N SER A 151 1.88 -16.97 -20.64
CA SER A 151 1.21 -17.16 -19.35
C SER A 151 0.23 -16.03 -18.99
N PHE A 152 0.16 -14.96 -19.79
CA PHE A 152 -0.82 -13.89 -19.60
C PHE A 152 -2.21 -14.24 -20.13
N GLU A 153 -2.34 -15.29 -20.94
CA GLU A 153 -3.65 -15.79 -21.39
C GLU A 153 -4.56 -16.14 -20.20
N ASP A 154 -5.85 -15.80 -20.32
CA ASP A 154 -6.88 -15.93 -19.29
C ASP A 154 -6.65 -15.13 -17.99
N THR A 155 -5.72 -14.16 -18.00
CA THR A 155 -5.43 -13.28 -16.87
C THR A 155 -5.97 -11.86 -17.06
N VAL A 156 -5.93 -11.06 -15.98
CA VAL A 156 -6.14 -9.61 -16.02
C VAL A 156 -4.79 -8.92 -15.90
N VAL A 157 -4.40 -8.13 -16.89
CA VAL A 157 -3.08 -7.48 -16.96
C VAL A 157 -3.20 -5.98 -16.72
N LEU A 158 -2.44 -5.45 -15.76
CA LEU A 158 -2.48 -4.04 -15.38
C LEU A 158 -1.43 -3.22 -16.14
N VAL A 159 -1.88 -2.23 -16.89
CA VAL A 159 -1.03 -1.33 -17.69
C VAL A 159 -1.10 0.10 -17.17
N HIS A 160 0.06 0.60 -16.73
CA HIS A 160 0.19 1.90 -16.04
C HIS A 160 0.85 2.98 -16.91
N SER A 161 1.27 2.65 -18.13
CA SER A 161 1.86 3.60 -19.07
C SER A 161 1.70 3.13 -20.50
N ALA A 162 1.64 4.07 -21.45
CA ALA A 162 1.53 3.76 -22.88
C ALA A 162 2.69 2.87 -23.35
N ARG A 163 3.90 3.13 -22.86
CA ARG A 163 5.08 2.32 -23.20
C ARG A 163 4.96 0.87 -22.71
N ALA A 164 4.40 0.65 -21.52
CA ALA A 164 4.14 -0.72 -21.04
C ALA A 164 3.04 -1.40 -21.85
N ALA A 165 2.02 -0.66 -22.28
CA ALA A 165 0.97 -1.17 -23.14
C ALA A 165 1.49 -1.61 -24.52
N THR A 166 2.30 -0.78 -25.18
CA THR A 166 2.94 -1.14 -26.46
C THR A 166 3.88 -2.33 -26.29
N ARG A 167 4.68 -2.37 -25.21
CA ARG A 167 5.58 -3.49 -24.96
C ARG A 167 4.84 -4.81 -24.69
N LEU A 168 3.72 -4.76 -23.97
CA LEU A 168 2.86 -5.93 -23.77
C LEU A 168 2.32 -6.46 -25.10
N ALA A 169 1.87 -5.56 -25.98
CA ALA A 169 1.39 -5.90 -27.32
C ALA A 169 2.46 -6.63 -28.15
N GLU A 170 3.68 -6.10 -28.18
CA GLU A 170 4.84 -6.73 -28.85
C GLU A 170 5.18 -8.11 -28.28
N LEU A 171 5.15 -8.25 -26.94
CA LEU A 171 5.44 -9.51 -26.26
C LEU A 171 4.38 -10.57 -26.56
N ALA A 172 3.10 -10.19 -26.56
CA ALA A 172 2.00 -11.09 -26.90
C ALA A 172 2.14 -11.58 -28.36
N ASP A 173 2.37 -10.67 -29.30
CA ASP A 173 2.51 -11.02 -30.73
C ASP A 173 3.74 -11.88 -31.00
N GLY A 174 4.89 -11.48 -30.45
CA GLY A 174 6.15 -12.20 -30.63
C GLY A 174 6.14 -13.60 -30.00
N ALA A 175 5.32 -13.81 -28.96
CA ALA A 175 5.15 -15.11 -28.33
C ALA A 175 3.99 -15.94 -28.92
N GLY A 176 3.18 -15.36 -29.83
CA GLY A 176 1.98 -16.00 -30.37
C GLY A 176 0.86 -16.20 -29.33
N ALA A 177 0.80 -15.35 -28.31
CA ALA A 177 -0.25 -15.40 -27.29
C ALA A 177 -1.58 -14.86 -27.86
N ASP A 178 -2.69 -15.50 -27.52
CA ASP A 178 -4.01 -15.04 -27.95
C ASP A 178 -4.48 -13.84 -27.11
N ARG A 179 -4.32 -12.63 -27.67
CA ARG A 179 -4.76 -11.37 -27.04
C ARG A 179 -6.22 -11.39 -26.61
N SER A 180 -7.10 -12.12 -27.31
CA SER A 180 -8.54 -12.17 -27.00
C SER A 180 -8.84 -12.88 -25.67
N ARG A 181 -7.85 -13.59 -25.12
CA ARG A 181 -7.91 -14.23 -23.80
C ARG A 181 -7.31 -13.37 -22.70
N ILE A 182 -6.76 -12.21 -23.02
CA ILE A 182 -6.11 -11.31 -22.06
C ILE A 182 -7.04 -10.11 -21.82
N ALA A 183 -7.43 -9.90 -20.57
CA ALA A 183 -8.17 -8.71 -20.17
C ALA A 183 -7.21 -7.62 -19.67
N LEU A 184 -7.35 -6.39 -20.14
CA LEU A 184 -6.52 -5.27 -19.72
C LEU A 184 -7.27 -4.37 -18.74
N VAL A 185 -6.54 -3.86 -17.76
CA VAL A 185 -6.96 -2.71 -16.97
C VAL A 185 -5.92 -1.61 -17.14
N ALA A 186 -6.32 -0.51 -17.76
CA ALA A 186 -5.44 0.63 -18.03
C ALA A 186 -5.74 1.79 -17.07
N ILE A 187 -4.68 2.48 -16.63
CA ILE A 187 -4.79 3.65 -15.74
C ILE A 187 -5.48 4.85 -16.40
N SER A 188 -5.52 4.91 -17.73
CA SER A 188 -6.22 5.95 -18.49
C SER A 188 -6.56 5.48 -19.90
N GLN A 189 -7.46 6.21 -20.57
CA GLN A 189 -7.87 5.92 -21.95
C GLN A 189 -6.67 5.87 -22.89
N ALA A 190 -5.78 6.87 -22.83
CA ALA A 190 -4.60 6.94 -23.69
C ALA A 190 -3.65 5.73 -23.52
N VAL A 191 -3.58 5.14 -22.32
CA VAL A 191 -2.81 3.93 -22.06
C VAL A 191 -3.49 2.70 -22.66
N GLY A 192 -4.83 2.62 -22.57
CA GLY A 192 -5.62 1.57 -23.22
C GLY A 192 -5.46 1.61 -24.73
N ASP A 193 -5.59 2.79 -25.34
CA ASP A 193 -5.44 2.98 -26.79
C ASP A 193 -4.04 2.59 -27.28
N ALA A 194 -3.00 2.88 -26.48
CA ALA A 194 -1.61 2.51 -26.78
C ALA A 194 -1.34 0.99 -26.78
N ALA A 195 -2.23 0.18 -26.17
CA ALA A 195 -2.16 -1.28 -26.25
C ALA A 195 -2.62 -1.81 -27.62
N GLY A 196 -3.31 -0.99 -28.42
CA GLY A 196 -3.94 -1.41 -29.66
C GLY A 196 -5.19 -2.27 -29.43
N THR A 197 -5.56 -3.05 -30.45
CA THR A 197 -6.79 -3.85 -30.46
C THR A 197 -6.51 -5.36 -30.32
N GLY A 198 -7.58 -6.16 -30.22
CA GLY A 198 -7.53 -7.63 -30.15
C GLY A 198 -7.55 -8.20 -28.73
N TRP A 199 -7.60 -7.34 -27.70
CA TRP A 199 -7.70 -7.75 -26.30
C TRP A 199 -9.09 -8.27 -25.95
N GLY A 200 -9.18 -9.24 -25.04
CA GLY A 200 -10.46 -9.84 -24.63
C GLY A 200 -11.41 -8.84 -23.96
N ALA A 201 -10.84 -7.91 -23.19
CA ALA A 201 -11.53 -6.75 -22.66
C ALA A 201 -10.50 -5.66 -22.34
N VAL A 202 -10.91 -4.39 -22.42
CA VAL A 202 -10.09 -3.25 -21.96
C VAL A 202 -10.95 -2.41 -21.03
N SER A 203 -10.63 -2.43 -19.75
CA SER A 203 -11.27 -1.62 -18.72
C SER A 203 -10.39 -0.42 -18.39
N ILE A 204 -10.98 0.77 -18.31
CA ILE A 204 -10.27 2.01 -17.98
C ILE A 204 -10.58 2.40 -16.53
N ALA A 205 -9.56 2.68 -15.74
CA ALA A 205 -9.73 3.20 -14.40
C ALA A 205 -10.44 4.58 -14.46
N PRO A 206 -11.39 4.87 -13.56
CA PRO A 206 -12.17 6.12 -13.58
C PRO A 206 -11.31 7.38 -13.34
N GLU A 207 -10.15 7.21 -12.71
CA GLU A 207 -9.16 8.25 -12.46
C GLU A 207 -7.76 7.64 -12.56
N PRO A 208 -6.72 8.43 -12.88
CA PRO A 208 -5.36 7.93 -13.07
C PRO A 208 -4.66 7.66 -11.72
N SER A 209 -5.31 6.93 -10.81
CA SER A 209 -4.81 6.59 -9.48
C SER A 209 -4.57 5.09 -9.33
N ASP A 210 -3.58 4.72 -8.51
CA ASP A 210 -3.26 3.31 -8.23
C ASP A 210 -4.45 2.59 -7.56
N SER A 211 -5.16 3.28 -6.67
CA SER A 211 -6.38 2.79 -6.02
C SER A 211 -7.49 2.48 -7.01
N ALA A 212 -7.69 3.35 -8.01
CA ALA A 212 -8.73 3.16 -9.03
C ALA A 212 -8.40 1.98 -9.95
N VAL A 213 -7.13 1.79 -10.33
CA VAL A 213 -6.67 0.62 -11.09
C VAL A 213 -6.90 -0.66 -10.29
N VAL A 214 -6.52 -0.68 -9.00
CA VAL A 214 -6.71 -1.84 -8.11
C VAL A 214 -8.20 -2.21 -7.98
N ALA A 215 -9.07 -1.23 -7.77
CA ALA A 215 -10.52 -1.46 -7.69
C ALA A 215 -11.09 -2.01 -9.00
N THR A 216 -10.67 -1.45 -10.15
CA THR A 216 -11.10 -1.88 -11.48
C THR A 216 -10.61 -3.30 -11.80
N ALA A 217 -9.40 -3.65 -11.37
CA ALA A 217 -8.84 -4.99 -11.48
C ALA A 217 -9.63 -6.01 -10.65
N ALA A 218 -9.98 -5.67 -9.41
CA ALA A 218 -10.79 -6.53 -8.56
C ALA A 218 -12.18 -6.79 -9.16
N ALA A 219 -12.83 -5.78 -9.73
CA ALA A 219 -14.09 -5.94 -10.45
C ALA A 219 -13.94 -6.85 -11.69
N SER A 220 -12.88 -6.64 -12.47
CA SER A 220 -12.60 -7.40 -13.70
C SER A 220 -12.26 -8.86 -13.42
N ALA A 221 -11.50 -9.14 -12.35
CA ALA A 221 -11.09 -10.49 -11.97
C ALA A 221 -12.24 -11.34 -11.40
N ASN A 222 -13.26 -10.68 -10.82
CA ASN A 222 -14.43 -11.32 -10.22
C ASN A 222 -15.62 -11.50 -11.17
N THR A 223 -15.57 -10.92 -12.37
CA THR A 223 -16.64 -11.07 -13.36
C THR A 223 -16.60 -12.48 -13.95
N ARG A 224 -17.50 -13.35 -13.49
CA ARG A 224 -17.76 -14.66 -14.12
C ARG A 224 -18.20 -14.43 -15.57
N THR A 225 -17.59 -15.19 -16.48
CA THR A 225 -17.96 -15.36 -17.87
C THR A 225 -19.48 -15.54 -18.01
N ILE A 226 -20.19 -14.48 -18.36
CA ILE A 226 -21.54 -14.55 -18.91
C ILE A 226 -21.39 -14.14 -20.38
N ASP A 227 -21.78 -15.07 -21.24
CA ASP A 227 -21.89 -15.03 -22.70
C ASP A 227 -20.62 -15.07 -23.56
N HIS A 228 -20.52 -16.17 -24.30
CA HIS A 228 -19.91 -16.27 -25.62
C HIS A 228 -20.95 -16.96 -26.50
N PRO A 229 -21.56 -16.31 -27.52
CA PRO A 229 -22.20 -17.05 -28.58
C PRO A 229 -21.21 -17.27 -29.72
N ALA A 230 -21.12 -18.54 -30.12
CA ALA A 230 -20.34 -19.01 -31.24
C ALA A 230 -20.90 -18.49 -32.58
N ARG A 231 -19.99 -18.46 -33.57
CA ARG A 231 -20.19 -18.18 -35.00
C ARG A 231 -21.41 -18.89 -35.62
N GLY A 232 -22.15 -18.11 -36.41
CA GLY A 232 -22.43 -18.39 -37.83
C GLY A 232 -23.66 -19.25 -38.17
N GLY A 233 -24.61 -18.65 -38.91
CA GLY A 233 -25.58 -19.41 -39.73
C GLY A 233 -26.96 -18.79 -39.86
N ASP A 234 -27.16 -18.07 -40.97
CA ASP A 234 -28.38 -17.85 -41.75
C ASP A 234 -29.64 -17.11 -41.24
N LYS A 235 -29.98 -16.15 -42.10
CA LYS A 235 -31.13 -15.27 -42.29
C LYS A 235 -32.49 -15.98 -42.12
N HIS A 236 -33.46 -15.33 -41.47
CA HIS A 236 -34.80 -14.99 -42.03
C HIS A 236 -35.60 -14.07 -41.08
N ALA A 237 -36.61 -13.41 -41.66
CA ALA A 237 -37.27 -12.18 -41.21
C ALA A 237 -38.37 -12.35 -40.13
N MET A 238 -38.51 -11.26 -39.35
CA MET A 238 -39.71 -10.59 -38.80
C MET A 238 -40.95 -11.38 -38.30
N SER A 239 -41.29 -11.08 -37.04
CA SER A 239 -42.61 -10.98 -36.37
C SER A 239 -43.50 -12.24 -36.26
N ASP A 240 -43.67 -12.76 -35.05
CA ASP A 240 -44.87 -12.46 -34.24
C ASP A 240 -44.82 -13.08 -32.82
N TYR A 241 -45.54 -12.37 -31.95
CA TYR A 241 -45.79 -12.47 -30.52
C TYR A 241 -46.27 -13.85 -29.98
N VAL A 242 -45.76 -14.27 -28.79
CA VAL A 242 -46.55 -14.74 -27.61
C VAL A 242 -45.67 -14.67 -26.34
N PRO A 243 -46.03 -13.90 -25.29
CA PRO A 243 -45.44 -14.03 -23.96
C PRO A 243 -46.21 -15.10 -23.17
N THR A 244 -45.59 -16.25 -22.92
CA THR A 244 -46.06 -17.21 -21.91
C THR A 244 -45.19 -17.13 -20.67
N ASP A 245 -45.88 -16.84 -19.58
CA ASP A 245 -45.43 -16.58 -18.22
C ASP A 245 -44.84 -17.84 -17.52
N ARG A 246 -43.84 -17.61 -16.65
CA ARG A 246 -43.49 -18.26 -15.35
C ARG A 246 -42.04 -18.81 -15.23
N PRO A 247 -41.45 -18.88 -14.01
CA PRO A 247 -41.90 -18.37 -12.71
C PRO A 247 -40.97 -17.29 -12.13
N ARG A 248 -41.54 -16.34 -11.39
CA ARG A 248 -40.81 -15.40 -10.53
C ARG A 248 -40.17 -16.16 -9.36
N ALA A 249 -38.85 -16.24 -9.34
CA ALA A 249 -38.11 -16.42 -8.10
C ALA A 249 -38.16 -15.10 -7.31
N ARG A 250 -38.80 -15.13 -6.14
CA ARG A 250 -38.87 -14.02 -5.18
C ARG A 250 -37.47 -13.71 -4.65
N GLY A 251 -36.78 -12.73 -5.25
CA GLY A 251 -35.75 -11.97 -4.57
C GLY A 251 -36.40 -10.97 -3.59
N PRO A 252 -35.82 -10.69 -2.42
CA PRO A 252 -36.41 -9.77 -1.46
C PRO A 252 -36.51 -8.38 -2.11
N LYS A 253 -37.69 -7.77 -2.01
CA LYS A 253 -38.00 -6.49 -2.65
C LYS A 253 -37.23 -5.36 -1.97
N MET A 254 -36.02 -5.07 -2.47
CA MET A 254 -35.25 -3.85 -2.15
C MET A 254 -36.08 -2.56 -2.33
N GLY A 255 -37.10 -2.58 -3.20
CA GLY A 255 -38.05 -1.47 -3.34
C GLY A 255 -38.98 -1.29 -2.13
N VAL A 256 -39.36 -2.37 -1.41
CA VAL A 256 -40.14 -2.26 -0.17
C VAL A 256 -39.24 -1.78 0.97
N ILE A 257 -37.97 -2.17 0.99
CA ILE A 257 -36.99 -1.68 1.97
C ILE A 257 -36.73 -0.19 1.74
N LEU A 258 -36.54 0.26 0.49
CA LEU A 258 -36.38 1.69 0.18
C LEU A 258 -37.63 2.51 0.46
N VAL A 259 -38.82 1.97 0.20
CA VAL A 259 -40.09 2.64 0.55
C VAL A 259 -40.26 2.66 2.07
N LEU A 260 -39.95 1.59 2.80
CA LEU A 260 -40.02 1.57 4.26
C LEU A 260 -38.98 2.49 4.90
N VAL A 261 -37.77 2.59 4.34
CA VAL A 261 -36.73 3.53 4.79
C VAL A 261 -37.15 4.97 4.48
N GLY A 262 -37.71 5.23 3.30
CA GLY A 262 -38.26 6.55 2.95
C GLY A 262 -39.45 6.94 3.84
N LEU A 263 -40.34 6.00 4.14
CA LEU A 263 -41.51 6.22 4.99
C LEU A 263 -41.10 6.36 6.47
N ALA A 264 -40.07 5.64 6.92
CA ALA A 264 -39.45 5.83 8.23
C ALA A 264 -38.70 7.17 8.34
N PHE A 265 -38.08 7.65 7.26
CA PHE A 265 -37.44 8.96 7.21
C PHE A 265 -38.47 10.10 7.27
N VAL A 266 -39.59 9.96 6.55
CA VAL A 266 -40.70 10.92 6.59
C VAL A 266 -41.41 10.87 7.95
N ALA A 267 -41.62 9.68 8.52
CA ALA A 267 -42.15 9.52 9.87
C ALA A 267 -41.21 10.11 10.93
N GLY A 268 -39.90 9.94 10.77
CA GLY A 268 -38.87 10.53 11.62
C GLY A 268 -38.85 12.06 11.54
N LEU A 269 -38.98 12.64 10.35
CA LEU A 269 -39.15 14.09 10.17
C LEU A 269 -40.46 14.61 10.78
N GLY A 270 -41.55 13.85 10.66
CA GLY A 270 -42.82 14.15 11.31
C GLY A 270 -42.70 14.12 12.84
N LEU A 271 -42.01 13.11 13.39
CA LEU A 271 -41.75 12.98 14.82
C LEU A 271 -40.81 14.09 15.33
N MET A 272 -39.83 14.50 14.52
CA MET A 272 -38.92 15.61 14.80
C MET A 272 -39.67 16.95 14.82
N ALA A 273 -40.58 17.19 13.88
CA ALA A 273 -41.43 18.38 13.87
C ALA A 273 -42.45 18.39 15.03
N TYR A 274 -42.94 17.22 15.43
CA TYR A 274 -43.80 17.06 16.60
C TYR A 274 -43.02 17.27 17.91
N ALA A 275 -41.79 16.75 18.01
CA ALA A 275 -40.89 16.95 19.15
C ALA A 275 -40.45 18.41 19.26
N ALA A 276 -40.18 19.10 18.14
CA ALA A 276 -39.90 20.54 18.15
C ALA A 276 -41.11 21.39 18.61
N LYS A 277 -42.34 20.86 18.48
CA LYS A 277 -43.57 21.49 19.00
C LYS A 277 -43.91 21.11 20.45
N THR A 278 -43.39 20.01 20.97
CA THR A 278 -43.81 19.44 22.28
C THR A 278 -42.69 19.44 23.33
N VAL A 279 -41.43 19.61 22.94
CA VAL A 279 -40.26 19.64 23.83
C VAL A 279 -39.72 21.08 23.93
N PRO A 280 -39.65 21.71 25.13
CA PRO A 280 -39.33 23.13 25.29
C PRO A 280 -37.88 23.54 24.95
N TRP A 281 -37.04 22.62 24.48
CA TRP A 281 -35.62 22.87 24.20
C TRP A 281 -35.38 23.40 22.78
N PHE A 282 -36.24 23.07 21.80
CA PHE A 282 -36.06 23.44 20.38
C PHE A 282 -37.01 24.55 19.87
N GLY A 283 -37.20 25.59 20.69
CA GLY A 283 -37.93 26.78 20.28
C GLY A 283 -37.02 27.77 19.53
N PHE A 284 -36.99 27.71 18.21
CA PHE A 284 -36.64 28.87 17.39
C PHE A 284 -37.79 29.89 17.51
N THR A 285 -37.67 30.85 18.43
CA THR A 285 -38.56 32.00 18.47
C THR A 285 -38.04 33.06 17.50
N HIS A 286 -38.75 33.24 16.38
CA HIS A 286 -38.84 34.56 15.77
C HIS A 286 -39.47 35.50 16.80
N SER A 287 -38.69 36.45 17.32
CA SER A 287 -39.20 37.47 18.24
C SER A 287 -38.90 38.85 17.68
N THR A 288 -39.82 39.34 16.86
CA THR A 288 -40.09 40.78 16.74
C THR A 288 -40.76 41.26 18.02
N ALA A 289 -40.19 42.32 18.61
CA ALA A 289 -40.77 43.30 19.52
C ALA A 289 -41.57 42.77 20.74
N GLY A 290 -41.05 43.02 21.95
CA GLY A 290 -41.85 42.91 23.16
C GLY A 290 -41.01 42.82 24.43
N SER A 291 -40.76 43.97 25.04
CA SER A 291 -40.17 44.15 26.36
C SER A 291 -40.94 43.40 27.46
N THR A 292 -40.25 42.58 28.26
CA THR A 292 -40.53 42.43 29.70
C THR A 292 -39.40 41.70 30.44
N THR A 293 -38.75 42.43 31.36
CA THR A 293 -38.37 42.02 32.72
C THR A 293 -37.90 40.59 33.00
N ALA A 294 -36.59 40.44 33.20
CA ALA A 294 -35.96 39.58 34.21
C ALA A 294 -34.52 40.09 34.43
N GLN A 295 -34.33 41.11 35.24
CA GLN A 295 -33.88 40.97 36.63
C GLN A 295 -32.48 40.36 36.73
N GLN A 296 -31.51 41.29 36.69
CA GLN A 296 -30.11 41.10 37.02
C GLN A 296 -29.91 40.29 38.30
N LYS A 297 -29.12 39.21 38.17
CA LYS A 297 -28.26 38.75 39.25
C LYS A 297 -26.83 39.11 38.86
N ALA A 298 -26.45 40.36 39.14
CA ALA A 298 -25.07 40.78 39.16
C ALA A 298 -24.89 41.89 40.21
N SER A 299 -24.06 41.55 41.20
CA SER A 299 -23.15 42.46 41.88
C SER A 299 -23.73 43.40 42.95
N SER A 300 -23.49 43.01 44.21
CA SER A 300 -23.26 43.94 45.31
C SER A 300 -22.07 44.84 44.97
N SER A 301 -22.32 45.99 44.35
CA SER A 301 -21.39 47.10 44.25
C SER A 301 -21.66 48.11 45.36
N ALA A 302 -20.58 48.57 45.99
CA ALA A 302 -20.55 49.45 47.14
C ALA A 302 -21.52 50.65 47.07
N THR A 303 -22.29 50.82 48.14
CA THR A 303 -23.11 52.00 48.41
C THR A 303 -22.19 53.21 48.59
N GLY A 304 -22.16 54.13 47.62
CA GLY A 304 -21.49 55.43 47.77
C GLY A 304 -20.67 55.93 46.59
N TYR A 305 -20.46 55.14 45.53
CA TYR A 305 -19.76 55.63 44.34
C TYR A 305 -20.75 56.14 43.29
N ILE A 306 -20.92 57.47 43.22
CA ILE A 306 -21.57 58.15 42.10
C ILE A 306 -20.43 58.66 41.20
N PRO A 307 -20.21 58.10 40.00
CA PRO A 307 -19.17 58.62 39.10
C PRO A 307 -19.50 60.07 38.74
N SER A 308 -18.52 60.96 38.91
CA SER A 308 -18.63 62.35 38.46
C SER A 308 -18.83 62.39 36.95
N GLN A 309 -19.93 62.98 36.49
CA GLN A 309 -20.19 63.19 35.06
C GLN A 309 -19.10 64.12 34.50
N PRO A 310 -18.53 63.84 33.31
CA PRO A 310 -17.57 64.74 32.69
C PRO A 310 -18.26 66.09 32.42
N LEU A 311 -17.64 67.19 32.86
CA LEU A 311 -18.08 68.54 32.49
C LEU A 311 -17.50 68.89 31.12
N GLY A 312 -18.32 69.49 30.26
CA GLY A 312 -17.85 70.06 29.01
C GLY A 312 -16.99 71.31 29.21
N PRO A 313 -16.35 71.85 28.15
CA PRO A 313 -15.55 73.08 28.22
C PRO A 313 -16.29 74.30 28.80
N ASP A 314 -17.63 74.23 28.85
CA ASP A 314 -18.53 75.30 29.29
C ASP A 314 -19.01 75.11 30.74
N GLY A 315 -18.52 74.08 31.44
CA GLY A 315 -18.89 73.79 32.84
C GLY A 315 -20.29 73.17 33.03
N GLN A 316 -20.98 72.78 31.95
CA GLN A 316 -22.27 72.10 31.99
C GLN A 316 -22.11 70.57 32.07
N PRO A 317 -23.05 69.83 32.69
CA PRO A 317 -23.04 68.36 32.71
C PRO A 317 -23.11 67.80 31.28
N GLN A 318 -22.08 67.08 30.84
CA GLN A 318 -22.09 66.45 29.53
C GLN A 318 -22.90 65.15 29.61
N ALA A 319 -24.01 65.08 28.86
CA ALA A 319 -24.78 63.86 28.74
C ALA A 319 -23.86 62.71 28.29
N ALA A 320 -23.90 61.58 29.00
CA ALA A 320 -23.13 60.39 28.63
C ALA A 320 -23.41 60.08 27.14
N ALA A 321 -22.34 60.02 26.34
CA ALA A 321 -22.47 59.67 24.94
C ALA A 321 -23.28 58.35 24.86
N PRO A 322 -24.33 58.29 24.03
CA PRO A 322 -25.16 57.09 23.95
C PRO A 322 -24.26 55.91 23.62
N VAL A 323 -24.27 54.90 24.48
CA VAL A 323 -23.57 53.64 24.20
C VAL A 323 -24.23 53.09 22.93
N ASP A 324 -23.50 53.12 21.83
CA ASP A 324 -24.02 52.66 20.55
C ASP A 324 -24.16 51.14 20.62
N THR A 325 -25.37 50.69 20.93
CA THR A 325 -25.75 49.28 21.08
C THR A 325 -25.39 48.46 19.84
N ALA A 326 -25.36 49.07 18.65
CA ALA A 326 -24.92 48.41 17.42
C ALA A 326 -23.41 48.10 17.44
N VAL A 327 -22.59 49.01 17.96
CA VAL A 327 -21.14 48.80 18.11
C VAL A 327 -20.87 47.72 19.16
N LEU A 328 -21.64 47.69 20.26
CA LEU A 328 -21.52 46.66 21.28
C LEU A 328 -21.88 45.27 20.72
N ALA A 329 -23.01 45.15 20.01
CA ALA A 329 -23.42 43.91 19.36
C ALA A 329 -22.39 43.43 18.33
N THR A 330 -21.77 44.35 17.58
CA THR A 330 -20.70 44.02 16.63
C THR A 330 -19.44 43.49 17.33
N ARG A 331 -19.07 44.07 18.48
CA ARG A 331 -17.95 43.58 19.30
C ARG A 331 -18.24 42.20 19.89
N GLU A 332 -19.46 41.97 20.40
CA GLU A 332 -19.88 40.66 20.91
C GLU A 332 -19.85 39.59 19.82
N ALA A 333 -20.36 39.90 18.62
CA ALA A 333 -20.29 38.98 17.47
C ALA A 333 -18.84 38.66 17.07
N THR A 334 -17.95 39.66 17.12
CA THR A 334 -16.53 39.47 16.80
C THR A 334 -15.83 38.59 17.85
N LEU A 335 -16.11 38.81 19.14
CA LEU A 335 -15.58 37.98 20.22
C LEU A 335 -16.10 36.55 20.16
N ALA A 336 -17.39 36.35 19.85
CA ALA A 336 -17.97 35.03 19.64
C ALA A 336 -17.28 34.29 18.48
N ALA A 337 -17.05 34.97 17.35
CA ALA A 337 -16.33 34.40 16.22
C ALA A 337 -14.87 34.05 16.57
N GLN A 338 -14.18 34.89 17.36
CA GLN A 338 -12.83 34.58 17.85
C GLN A 338 -12.81 33.36 18.78
N LEU A 339 -13.80 33.21 19.66
CA LEU A 339 -13.92 32.05 20.53
C LEU A 339 -14.11 30.76 19.72
N THR A 340 -15.03 30.76 18.76
CA THR A 340 -15.23 29.61 17.86
C THR A 340 -13.97 29.26 17.06
N ALA A 341 -13.21 30.27 16.60
CA ALA A 341 -11.94 30.03 15.90
C ALA A 341 -10.87 29.43 16.82
N LEU A 342 -10.79 29.85 18.09
CA LEU A 342 -9.89 29.26 19.09
C LEU A 342 -10.27 27.82 19.44
N GLU A 343 -11.56 27.52 19.56
CA GLU A 343 -12.06 26.15 19.77
C GLU A 343 -11.70 25.24 18.60
N ALA A 344 -11.94 25.69 17.36
CA ALA A 344 -11.57 24.96 16.16
C ALA A 344 -10.05 24.73 16.05
N ARG A 345 -9.24 25.75 16.37
CA ARG A 345 -7.78 25.63 16.38
C ARG A 345 -7.31 24.64 17.45
N THR A 346 -7.94 24.62 18.62
CA THR A 346 -7.59 23.66 19.68
C THR A 346 -7.91 22.23 19.26
N ALA A 347 -9.06 21.99 18.62
CA ALA A 347 -9.41 20.67 18.08
C ALA A 347 -8.45 20.20 16.98
N ALA A 348 -8.01 21.10 16.10
CA ALA A 348 -6.98 20.81 15.10
C ALA A 348 -5.65 20.44 15.77
N ILE A 349 -5.19 21.20 16.77
CA ILE A 349 -3.96 20.91 17.52
C ILE A 349 -4.04 19.54 18.20
N THR A 350 -5.17 19.18 18.81
CA THR A 350 -5.34 17.85 19.43
C THR A 350 -5.25 16.72 18.40
N THR A 351 -5.85 16.92 17.23
CA THR A 351 -5.80 15.95 16.13
C THR A 351 -4.37 15.79 15.62
N ASP A 352 -3.67 16.90 15.35
CA ASP A 352 -2.28 16.90 14.89
C ASP A 352 -1.34 16.30 15.93
N ALA A 353 -1.52 16.59 17.22
CA ALA A 353 -0.74 16.01 18.30
C ALA A 353 -0.93 14.49 18.39
N SER A 354 -2.17 13.99 18.21
CA SER A 354 -2.44 12.55 18.18
C SER A 354 -1.79 11.86 16.97
N ALA A 355 -1.84 12.49 15.80
CA ALA A 355 -1.19 12.00 14.59
C ALA A 355 0.33 11.98 14.74
N ALA A 356 0.92 13.04 15.30
CA ALA A 356 2.35 13.13 15.59
C ALA A 356 2.78 12.04 16.60
N GLY A 357 1.99 11.79 17.65
CA GLY A 357 2.24 10.70 18.60
C GLY A 357 2.20 9.31 17.95
N GLY A 358 1.26 9.09 17.02
CA GLY A 358 1.20 7.87 16.22
C GLY A 358 2.44 7.68 15.33
N GLN A 359 2.87 8.73 14.63
CA GLN A 359 4.07 8.69 13.79
C GLN A 359 5.35 8.48 14.62
N ALA A 360 5.47 9.11 15.79
CA ALA A 360 6.58 8.90 16.70
C ALA A 360 6.64 7.44 17.18
N THR A 361 5.50 6.86 17.57
CA THR A 361 5.41 5.45 17.98
C THR A 361 5.83 4.51 16.84
N ARG A 362 5.39 4.79 15.61
CA ARG A 362 5.80 4.05 14.41
C ARG A 362 7.32 4.14 14.17
N ALA A 363 7.89 5.35 14.23
CA ALA A 363 9.31 5.57 14.05
C ALA A 363 10.14 4.84 15.11
N GLU A 364 9.73 4.90 16.38
CA GLU A 364 10.39 4.17 17.47
C GLU A 364 10.30 2.66 17.29
N GLY A 365 9.16 2.14 16.85
CA GLY A 365 9.00 0.72 16.51
C GLY A 365 9.97 0.29 15.40
N LEU A 366 10.10 1.09 14.33
CA LEU A 366 11.05 0.84 13.26
C LEU A 366 12.49 0.88 13.75
N MET A 367 12.87 1.86 14.58
CA MET A 367 14.22 1.95 15.14
C MET A 367 14.59 0.69 15.94
N VAL A 368 13.69 0.18 16.78
CA VAL A 368 13.92 -1.06 17.54
C VAL A 368 14.01 -2.28 16.63
N ALA A 369 13.13 -2.40 15.63
CA ALA A 369 13.16 -3.50 14.66
C ALA A 369 14.45 -3.51 13.84
N PHE A 370 14.89 -2.37 13.30
CA PHE A 370 16.14 -2.23 12.57
C PHE A 370 17.36 -2.50 13.46
N ALA A 371 17.34 -2.04 14.71
CA ALA A 371 18.42 -2.33 15.66
C ALA A 371 18.53 -3.84 15.95
N ALA A 372 17.39 -4.53 16.10
CA ALA A 372 17.34 -5.98 16.29
C ALA A 372 17.86 -6.74 15.05
N ARG A 373 17.45 -6.33 13.85
CA ARG A 373 17.98 -6.85 12.58
C ARG A 373 19.48 -6.74 12.51
N ARG A 374 19.99 -5.53 12.74
CA ARG A 374 21.42 -5.23 12.69
C ARG A 374 22.21 -6.02 13.74
N ALA A 375 21.63 -6.32 14.90
CA ALA A 375 22.25 -7.15 15.92
C ALA A 375 22.38 -8.61 15.46
N LEU A 376 21.29 -9.19 14.94
CA LEU A 376 21.29 -10.56 14.41
C LEU A 376 22.21 -10.71 13.20
N ASP A 377 22.22 -9.74 12.28
CA ASP A 377 23.11 -9.75 11.11
C ASP A 377 24.59 -9.72 11.51
N ARG A 378 24.92 -9.12 12.66
CA ARG A 378 26.29 -9.13 13.23
C ARG A 378 26.59 -10.33 14.11
N GLY A 379 25.63 -11.21 14.36
CA GLY A 379 25.81 -12.33 15.28
C GLY A 379 25.93 -11.90 16.75
N VAL A 380 25.40 -10.73 17.14
CA VAL A 380 25.44 -10.27 18.53
C VAL A 380 24.07 -10.43 19.20
N GLY A 381 24.09 -10.75 20.49
CA GLY A 381 22.87 -10.78 21.31
C GLY A 381 22.18 -9.41 21.37
N LEU A 382 20.87 -9.41 21.63
CA LEU A 382 20.04 -8.20 21.60
C LEU A 382 20.30 -7.24 22.78
N GLY A 383 20.71 -7.75 23.94
CA GLY A 383 21.00 -6.93 25.11
C GLY A 383 19.79 -6.09 25.53
N TYR A 384 19.95 -4.76 25.63
CA TYR A 384 18.86 -3.85 26.02
C TYR A 384 17.66 -3.88 25.04
N LEU A 385 17.86 -4.32 23.80
CA LEU A 385 16.80 -4.43 22.81
C LEU A 385 15.77 -5.51 23.16
N GLU A 386 16.13 -6.51 23.97
CA GLU A 386 15.17 -7.55 24.41
C GLU A 386 14.00 -6.93 25.17
N GLU A 387 14.29 -6.01 26.08
CA GLU A 387 13.26 -5.35 26.88
C GLU A 387 12.45 -4.37 26.03
N GLN A 388 13.09 -3.64 25.11
CA GLN A 388 12.39 -2.77 24.17
C GLN A 388 11.45 -3.56 23.24
N LEU A 389 11.85 -4.75 22.80
CA LEU A 389 11.02 -5.63 21.99
C LEU A 389 9.81 -6.14 22.78
N ARG A 390 10.00 -6.54 24.04
CA ARG A 390 8.89 -6.96 24.92
C ARG A 390 7.90 -5.84 25.19
N LEU A 391 8.41 -4.66 25.55
CA LEU A 391 7.58 -3.50 25.86
C LEU A 391 6.74 -3.05 24.67
N ARG A 392 7.32 -3.05 23.46
CA ARG A 392 6.66 -2.49 22.26
C ARG A 392 5.91 -3.52 21.43
N PHE A 393 6.39 -4.75 21.35
CA PHE A 393 5.82 -5.78 20.48
C PHE A 393 5.26 -6.98 21.24
N GLY A 394 5.47 -7.08 22.55
CA GLY A 394 5.00 -8.22 23.35
C GLY A 394 3.48 -8.38 23.35
N GLN A 395 2.72 -7.28 23.31
CA GLN A 395 1.25 -7.34 23.23
C GLN A 395 0.73 -7.60 21.81
N ALA A 396 1.34 -6.98 20.81
CA ALA A 396 0.91 -7.10 19.41
C ALA A 396 1.34 -8.44 18.79
N GLN A 397 2.53 -8.92 19.14
CA GLN A 397 3.19 -10.08 18.54
C GLN A 397 3.98 -10.89 19.60
N PRO A 398 3.29 -11.55 20.56
CA PRO A 398 3.95 -12.27 21.65
C PRO A 398 4.84 -13.41 21.13
N ARG A 399 4.36 -14.16 20.13
CA ARG A 399 5.09 -15.29 19.55
C ARG A 399 6.35 -14.84 18.80
N ALA A 400 6.24 -13.83 17.94
CA ALA A 400 7.39 -13.34 17.17
C ALA A 400 8.46 -12.75 18.11
N THR A 401 8.03 -11.97 19.10
CA THR A 401 8.93 -11.39 20.11
C THR A 401 9.68 -12.48 20.89
N MET A 402 8.98 -13.53 21.32
CA MET A 402 9.59 -14.66 22.03
C MET A 402 10.62 -15.39 21.16
N LEU A 403 10.26 -15.73 19.92
CA LEU A 403 11.15 -16.44 18.99
C LEU A 403 12.40 -15.63 18.66
N LEU A 404 12.25 -14.32 18.48
CA LEU A 404 13.36 -13.42 18.18
C LEU A 404 14.34 -13.33 19.36
N ILE A 405 13.83 -13.17 20.58
CA ILE A 405 14.65 -13.15 21.81
C ILE A 405 15.33 -14.50 22.02
N GLN A 406 14.61 -15.61 21.81
CA GLN A 406 15.19 -16.94 21.94
C GLN A 406 16.32 -17.18 20.93
N ALA A 407 16.10 -16.80 19.66
CA ALA A 407 17.11 -16.95 18.62
C ALA A 407 18.34 -16.05 18.86
N ALA A 408 18.14 -14.85 19.40
CA ALA A 408 19.23 -13.92 19.71
C ALA A 408 20.19 -14.38 20.82
N ARG A 409 19.79 -15.35 21.65
CA ARG A 409 20.67 -15.95 22.67
C ARG A 409 21.75 -16.84 22.08
N GLN A 410 21.49 -17.41 20.90
CA GLN A 410 22.44 -18.20 20.12
C GLN A 410 22.37 -17.71 18.67
N PRO A 411 22.87 -16.49 18.41
CA PRO A 411 22.74 -15.90 17.10
C PRO A 411 23.54 -16.72 16.10
N VAL A 412 22.92 -17.00 14.95
CA VAL A 412 23.54 -17.72 13.84
C VAL A 412 23.58 -16.73 12.68
N THR A 413 24.76 -16.53 12.10
CA THR A 413 24.91 -15.68 10.90
C THR A 413 24.92 -16.53 9.63
N LEU A 414 24.74 -15.86 8.48
CA LEU A 414 24.86 -16.53 7.19
C LEU A 414 26.28 -17.07 6.98
N GLU A 415 27.29 -16.36 7.49
CA GLU A 415 28.69 -16.78 7.41
C GLU A 415 28.94 -18.03 8.27
N ASP A 416 28.37 -18.10 9.49
CA ASP A 416 28.46 -19.30 10.33
C ASP A 416 27.85 -20.53 9.64
N LEU A 417 26.75 -20.34 8.90
CA LEU A 417 26.12 -21.42 8.13
C LEU A 417 26.98 -21.86 6.95
N ARG A 418 27.68 -20.93 6.28
CA ARG A 418 28.62 -21.26 5.20
C ARG A 418 29.82 -22.05 5.72
N GLN A 419 30.48 -21.54 6.76
CA GLN A 419 31.61 -22.18 7.40
C GLN A 419 31.24 -23.55 7.99
N GLY A 420 30.07 -23.62 8.63
CA GLY A 420 29.51 -24.87 9.13
C GLY A 420 29.26 -25.88 8.02
N LEU A 421 28.72 -25.44 6.88
CA LEU A 421 28.50 -26.32 5.71
C LEU A 421 29.82 -26.85 5.15
N ASP A 422 30.84 -26.00 5.01
CA ASP A 422 32.15 -26.40 4.49
C ASP A 422 32.86 -27.37 5.43
N THR A 423 32.63 -27.24 6.74
CA THR A 423 33.15 -28.17 7.75
C THR A 423 32.54 -29.57 7.61
N ILE A 424 31.22 -29.66 7.40
CA ILE A 424 30.49 -30.95 7.29
C ILE A 424 30.44 -31.48 5.85
N ALA A 425 30.94 -30.73 4.86
CA ALA A 425 30.86 -31.07 3.44
C ALA A 425 31.36 -32.49 3.09
N PRO A 426 32.49 -32.99 3.64
CA PRO A 426 32.96 -34.35 3.36
C PRO A 426 31.99 -35.43 3.86
N ASP A 427 31.37 -35.21 5.02
CA ASP A 427 30.47 -36.17 5.65
C ASP A 427 29.14 -36.21 4.89
N ILE A 428 28.55 -35.05 4.59
CA ILE A 428 27.22 -35.00 3.94
C ILE A 428 27.23 -35.47 2.48
N THR A 429 28.38 -35.49 1.82
CA THR A 429 28.51 -35.96 0.42
C THR A 429 28.74 -37.46 0.29
N THR A 430 29.07 -38.16 1.38
CA THR A 430 29.30 -39.61 1.41
C THR A 430 28.25 -40.31 2.26
N SER A 431 27.66 -41.41 1.77
CA SER A 431 26.84 -42.27 2.63
C SER A 431 27.77 -43.15 3.45
N THR A 432 27.90 -42.90 4.75
CA THR A 432 28.74 -43.70 5.67
C THR A 432 28.12 -45.05 6.06
N GLY A 433 27.18 -45.58 5.25
CA GLY A 433 26.54 -46.88 5.48
C GLY A 433 26.49 -47.70 4.19
N GLU A 434 27.16 -48.85 4.23
CA GLU A 434 27.06 -50.03 3.32
C GLU A 434 27.67 -49.92 1.91
N GLY A 435 28.61 -50.85 1.62
CA GLY A 435 28.91 -51.26 0.24
C GLY A 435 30.03 -50.54 -0.51
N TRP A 436 31.22 -50.35 0.07
CA TRP A 436 32.40 -49.94 -0.72
C TRP A 436 32.69 -50.92 -1.88
N LEU A 437 32.33 -52.19 -1.70
CA LEU A 437 32.44 -53.26 -2.71
C LEU A 437 31.35 -53.18 -3.80
N ASP A 438 30.15 -52.67 -3.51
CA ASP A 438 29.08 -52.53 -4.52
C ASP A 438 29.33 -51.34 -5.45
N THR A 439 30.00 -50.31 -4.94
CA THR A 439 30.35 -49.10 -5.73
C THR A 439 31.39 -49.39 -6.81
N ILE A 440 32.33 -50.31 -6.56
CA ILE A 440 33.36 -50.69 -7.54
C ILE A 440 32.73 -51.47 -8.70
N GLN A 441 31.72 -52.31 -8.43
CA GLN A 441 31.07 -53.10 -9.46
C GLN A 441 30.19 -52.26 -10.40
N HIS A 442 29.58 -51.18 -9.91
CA HIS A 442 28.77 -50.25 -10.73
C HIS A 442 29.58 -49.18 -11.50
N GLN A 443 30.87 -49.00 -11.19
CA GLN A 443 31.73 -48.06 -11.92
C GLN A 443 32.20 -48.59 -13.28
N ILE A 444 32.19 -49.90 -13.49
CA ILE A 444 32.54 -50.49 -14.79
C ILE A 444 31.33 -50.47 -15.75
N ASP A 445 30.10 -50.52 -15.22
CA ASP A 445 28.85 -50.54 -16.02
C ASP A 445 28.37 -49.13 -16.46
N SER A 446 28.99 -48.06 -15.94
CA SER A 446 28.66 -46.67 -16.28
C SER A 446 29.65 -46.01 -17.27
N LEU A 447 30.64 -46.75 -17.76
CA LEU A 447 31.69 -46.22 -18.64
C LEU A 447 31.27 -46.04 -20.11
N VAL A 448 30.03 -46.37 -20.47
CA VAL A 448 29.45 -46.01 -21.77
C VAL A 448 28.02 -45.49 -21.58
N VAL A 449 27.89 -44.18 -21.35
CA VAL A 449 26.61 -43.47 -21.50
C VAL A 449 26.82 -42.27 -22.41
N LEU A 450 26.47 -42.42 -23.70
CA LEU A 450 26.20 -41.28 -24.55
C LEU A 450 24.98 -40.53 -23.98
N ARG A 451 25.18 -39.30 -23.50
CA ARG A 451 24.07 -38.43 -23.07
C ARG A 451 24.08 -37.11 -23.84
N LYS A 452 22.89 -36.73 -24.32
CA LYS A 452 22.59 -35.48 -25.02
C LYS A 452 22.68 -34.30 -24.04
N ALA A 453 23.35 -33.22 -24.44
CA ALA A 453 23.58 -32.02 -23.64
C ALA A 453 22.26 -31.39 -23.16
N GLY A 454 22.06 -31.26 -21.83
CA GLY A 454 20.95 -30.50 -21.25
C GLY A 454 20.34 -30.99 -19.93
N THR A 455 20.71 -32.17 -19.41
CA THR A 455 20.14 -32.68 -18.13
C THR A 455 21.06 -32.41 -16.95
N PRO A 456 20.61 -31.76 -15.84
CA PRO A 456 21.44 -31.52 -14.66
C PRO A 456 21.92 -32.84 -14.05
N SER A 457 23.23 -32.89 -13.74
CA SER A 457 23.88 -34.05 -13.15
C SER A 457 23.36 -34.32 -11.72
N PRO A 458 23.06 -35.58 -11.34
CA PRO A 458 22.54 -35.97 -10.03
C PRO A 458 23.65 -36.18 -8.97
N MET A 459 24.89 -35.76 -9.24
CA MET A 459 26.01 -36.03 -8.33
C MET A 459 25.86 -35.27 -7.00
N PRO A 460 26.17 -35.91 -5.84
CA PRO A 460 26.18 -35.25 -4.54
C PRO A 460 27.05 -33.97 -4.50
N ALA A 461 28.15 -33.94 -5.27
CA ALA A 461 29.00 -32.76 -5.42
C ALA A 461 28.29 -31.58 -6.09
N ASP A 462 27.47 -31.83 -7.12
CA ASP A 462 26.69 -30.80 -7.81
C ASP A 462 25.57 -30.24 -6.93
N ARG A 463 24.98 -31.10 -6.08
CA ARG A 463 24.00 -30.68 -5.06
C ARG A 463 24.66 -29.81 -3.99
N LEU A 464 25.83 -30.18 -3.50
CA LEU A 464 26.58 -29.35 -2.55
C LEU A 464 26.95 -27.99 -3.16
N ALA A 465 27.40 -27.96 -4.42
CA ALA A 465 27.66 -26.71 -5.13
C ALA A 465 26.39 -25.84 -5.29
N ARG A 466 25.22 -26.46 -5.45
CA ARG A 466 23.93 -25.77 -5.43
C ARG A 466 23.60 -25.21 -4.04
N VAL A 467 23.79 -25.98 -2.97
CA VAL A 467 23.61 -25.52 -1.59
C VAL A 467 24.47 -24.28 -1.32
N ARG A 468 25.75 -24.28 -1.71
CA ARG A 468 26.65 -23.12 -1.55
C ARG A 468 26.12 -21.87 -2.25
N ARG A 469 25.67 -22.01 -3.51
CA ARG A 469 25.06 -20.89 -4.25
C ARG A 469 23.76 -20.39 -3.61
N LEU A 470 22.95 -21.28 -3.05
CA LEU A 470 21.72 -20.90 -2.34
C LEU A 470 22.05 -20.11 -1.06
N LEU A 471 23.07 -20.51 -0.30
CA LEU A 471 23.54 -19.75 0.86
C LEU A 471 24.14 -18.40 0.45
N GLU A 472 24.89 -18.32 -0.65
CA GLU A 472 25.37 -17.05 -1.21
C GLU A 472 24.24 -16.09 -1.57
N ALA A 473 23.13 -16.62 -2.08
CA ALA A 473 21.92 -15.87 -2.37
C ALA A 473 21.05 -15.57 -1.12
N GLY A 474 21.47 -15.97 0.09
CA GLY A 474 20.70 -15.83 1.32
C GLY A 474 19.49 -16.77 1.44
N GLN A 475 19.34 -17.73 0.53
CA GLN A 475 18.22 -18.66 0.46
C GLN A 475 18.42 -19.87 1.38
N VAL A 476 18.51 -19.62 2.69
CA VAL A 476 18.85 -20.65 3.70
C VAL A 476 17.81 -21.77 3.78
N GLU A 477 16.53 -21.47 3.62
CA GLU A 477 15.46 -22.49 3.67
C GLU A 477 15.56 -23.47 2.48
N ALA A 478 15.86 -22.95 1.29
CA ALA A 478 16.09 -23.77 0.11
C ALA A 478 17.38 -24.59 0.22
N ALA A 479 18.46 -23.99 0.77
CA ALA A 479 19.70 -24.68 1.06
C ALA A 479 19.48 -25.84 2.04
N ARG A 480 18.72 -25.62 3.11
CA ARG A 480 18.33 -26.63 4.11
C ARG A 480 17.57 -27.80 3.47
N ALA A 481 16.62 -27.51 2.59
CA ALA A 481 15.86 -28.53 1.87
C ALA A 481 16.74 -29.36 0.92
N GLU A 482 17.78 -28.76 0.32
CA GLU A 482 18.71 -29.48 -0.56
C GLU A 482 19.73 -30.32 0.23
N VAL A 483 20.20 -29.85 1.38
CA VAL A 483 21.05 -30.65 2.29
C VAL A 483 20.29 -31.87 2.82
N ALA A 484 19.00 -31.75 3.10
CA ALA A 484 18.15 -32.88 3.50
C ALA A 484 18.04 -33.99 2.43
N ARG A 485 18.39 -33.69 1.18
CA ARG A 485 18.40 -34.64 0.04
C ARG A 485 19.77 -35.23 -0.25
N LEU A 486 20.81 -34.80 0.46
CA LEU A 486 22.15 -35.37 0.33
C LEU A 486 22.23 -36.75 1.00
N PRO A 487 23.08 -37.65 0.51
CA PRO A 487 23.20 -39.01 1.05
C PRO A 487 23.61 -39.04 2.53
N GLY A 488 24.44 -38.09 2.98
CA GLY A 488 24.87 -37.95 4.37
C GLY A 488 24.03 -36.97 5.21
N ALA A 489 22.77 -36.70 4.84
CA ALA A 489 21.92 -35.72 5.52
C ALA A 489 21.78 -35.97 7.05
N ALA A 490 21.87 -37.23 7.49
CA ALA A 490 21.82 -37.59 8.91
C ALA A 490 22.98 -37.01 9.73
N GLN A 491 24.16 -36.79 9.13
CA GLN A 491 25.31 -36.18 9.82
C GLN A 491 25.18 -34.66 9.94
N ALA A 492 24.26 -34.03 9.20
CA ALA A 492 24.09 -32.58 9.17
C ALA A 492 23.21 -32.01 10.31
N GLY A 493 22.85 -32.80 11.34
CA GLY A 493 21.85 -32.42 12.34
C GLY A 493 22.08 -31.05 12.99
N ASN A 494 23.30 -30.80 13.50
CA ASN A 494 23.65 -29.53 14.14
C ASN A 494 23.54 -28.33 13.17
N TRP A 495 23.94 -28.53 11.92
CA TRP A 495 23.84 -27.51 10.88
C TRP A 495 22.39 -27.26 10.47
N MET A 496 21.58 -28.31 10.34
CA MET A 496 20.14 -28.22 10.04
C MET A 496 19.38 -27.47 11.13
N ASP A 497 19.75 -27.67 12.40
CA ASP A 497 19.17 -26.94 13.54
C ASP A 497 19.62 -25.48 13.57
N ALA A 498 20.90 -25.19 13.30
CA ALA A 498 21.39 -23.82 13.16
C ALA A 498 20.68 -23.07 12.02
N ALA A 499 20.51 -23.71 10.85
CA ALA A 499 19.78 -23.16 9.71
C ALA A 499 18.30 -22.91 10.06
N ARG A 500 17.65 -23.82 10.80
CA ARG A 500 16.26 -23.63 11.27
C ARG A 500 16.15 -22.43 12.21
N ARG A 501 17.10 -22.26 13.14
CA ARG A 501 17.14 -21.09 14.04
C ARG A 501 17.30 -19.79 13.25
N TYR A 502 18.20 -19.76 12.27
CA TYR A 502 18.38 -18.60 11.38
C TYR A 502 17.07 -18.21 10.68
N VAL A 503 16.41 -19.17 10.04
CA VAL A 503 15.16 -18.94 9.30
C VAL A 503 14.05 -18.47 10.24
N THR A 504 13.90 -19.12 11.40
CA THR A 504 12.89 -18.76 12.41
C THR A 504 13.11 -17.34 12.92
N ALA A 505 14.37 -16.94 13.15
CA ALA A 505 14.71 -15.59 13.56
C ALA A 505 14.33 -14.56 12.50
N ARG A 506 14.58 -14.86 11.21
CA ARG A 506 14.26 -13.93 10.11
C ARG A 506 12.76 -13.78 9.90
N GLN A 507 12.01 -14.87 9.96
CA GLN A 507 10.55 -14.83 9.88
C GLN A 507 9.94 -14.05 11.07
N ALA A 508 10.45 -14.26 12.29
CA ALA A 508 10.00 -13.49 13.45
C ALA A 508 10.31 -12.00 13.30
N LEU A 509 11.48 -11.67 12.76
CA LEU A 509 11.88 -10.29 12.49
C LEU A 509 10.98 -9.63 11.43
N ASP A 510 10.66 -10.32 10.34
CA ASP A 510 9.76 -9.80 9.29
C ASP A 510 8.37 -9.46 9.85
N VAL A 511 7.86 -10.28 10.77
CA VAL A 511 6.58 -10.02 11.47
C VAL A 511 6.67 -8.76 12.36
N ILE A 512 7.79 -8.58 13.06
CA ILE A 512 8.03 -7.39 13.91
C ILE A 512 8.19 -6.13 13.04
N GLU A 513 8.95 -6.20 11.95
CA GLU A 513 9.14 -5.11 10.98
C GLU A 513 7.80 -4.70 10.36
N ASN A 514 6.97 -5.66 9.93
CA ASN A 514 5.65 -5.38 9.40
C ASN A 514 4.72 -4.72 10.45
N THR A 515 4.75 -5.21 11.69
CA THR A 515 3.98 -4.61 12.80
C THR A 515 4.40 -3.17 13.07
N ALA A 516 5.72 -2.90 13.00
CA ALA A 516 6.26 -1.55 13.11
C ALA A 516 5.80 -0.66 11.94
N LEU A 517 5.85 -1.14 10.70
CA LEU A 517 5.44 -0.39 9.50
C LEU A 517 3.96 0.02 9.54
N ILE A 518 3.07 -0.90 9.94
CA ILE A 518 1.63 -0.61 10.05
C ILE A 518 1.37 0.40 11.20
N GLY A 519 2.29 0.52 12.16
CA GLY A 519 2.16 1.40 13.32
C GLY A 519 1.36 0.76 14.47
N GLN A 520 1.31 -0.58 14.52
CA GLN A 520 0.61 -1.34 15.56
C GLN A 520 1.53 -1.79 16.70
N ALA A 521 2.77 -1.31 16.75
CA ALA A 521 3.68 -1.54 17.87
C ALA A 521 3.06 -0.96 19.16
N GLY A 522 2.59 -1.84 20.06
CA GLY A 522 1.97 -1.51 21.34
C GLY A 522 0.44 -1.62 21.38
N GLN A 523 -0.22 -1.93 20.25
CA GLN A 523 -1.66 -2.20 20.24
C GLN A 523 -1.95 -3.71 20.28
N PRO A 524 -2.98 -4.15 21.02
CA PRO A 524 -3.35 -5.55 21.05
C PRO A 524 -3.77 -6.02 19.66
N GLN A 525 -3.35 -7.24 19.30
CA GLN A 525 -3.74 -7.87 18.04
C GLN A 525 -5.27 -7.97 17.99
N PRO A 526 -5.94 -7.52 16.90
CA PRO A 526 -7.38 -7.72 16.77
C PRO A 526 -7.67 -9.23 16.83
N THR A 527 -8.59 -9.61 17.71
CA THR A 527 -8.97 -11.02 17.88
C THR A 527 -9.41 -11.59 16.52
N PRO A 528 -8.95 -12.80 16.15
CA PRO A 528 -9.44 -13.46 14.95
C PRO A 528 -10.97 -13.53 15.02
N VAL A 529 -11.65 -13.08 13.96
CA VAL A 529 -13.08 -13.33 13.80
C VAL A 529 -13.24 -14.83 13.65
N VAL A 530 -13.59 -15.50 14.74
CA VAL A 530 -14.02 -16.90 14.71
C VAL A 530 -15.36 -16.91 14.01
N ILE A 531 -15.37 -17.27 12.73
CA ILE A 531 -16.60 -17.66 12.05
C ILE A 531 -17.06 -18.92 12.77
N PRO A 532 -18.22 -18.92 13.46
CA PRO A 532 -18.71 -20.12 14.11
C PRO A 532 -18.90 -21.20 13.06
N THR A 533 -18.22 -22.33 13.28
CA THR A 533 -18.43 -23.55 12.51
C THR A 533 -19.92 -23.86 12.50
N PRO A 534 -20.56 -24.09 11.33
CA PRO A 534 -21.95 -24.49 11.31
C PRO A 534 -22.07 -25.80 12.11
N VAL A 535 -22.86 -25.75 13.18
CA VAL A 535 -23.24 -26.92 13.96
C VAL A 535 -23.96 -27.86 12.99
N PRO A 536 -23.52 -29.12 12.81
CA PRO A 536 -24.27 -30.08 12.04
C PRO A 536 -25.62 -30.30 12.74
N GLU A 537 -26.69 -29.93 12.05
CA GLU A 537 -28.06 -30.17 12.45
C GLU A 537 -28.25 -31.69 12.61
N ILE A 538 -28.46 -32.13 13.85
CA ILE A 538 -28.77 -33.51 14.16
C ILE A 538 -30.16 -33.78 13.59
N ILE A 539 -30.22 -34.48 12.46
CA ILE A 539 -31.46 -35.02 11.92
C ILE A 539 -31.93 -36.11 12.91
N ALA A 540 -33.05 -35.85 13.58
CA ALA A 540 -33.72 -36.83 14.41
C ALA A 540 -34.19 -38.02 13.54
N PRO A 541 -34.09 -39.27 14.02
CA PRO A 541 -34.55 -40.41 13.26
C PRO A 541 -36.07 -40.38 13.13
N GLU A 542 -36.55 -40.47 11.89
CA GLU A 542 -37.97 -40.69 11.57
C GLU A 542 -38.44 -41.98 12.23
N THR A 543 -39.42 -41.85 13.12
CA THR A 543 -40.25 -42.94 13.61
C THR A 543 -41.09 -43.46 12.44
N SER A 544 -40.64 -44.56 11.84
CA SER A 544 -41.43 -45.36 10.90
C SER A 544 -42.60 -46.00 11.66
N ALA A 545 -43.79 -45.42 11.51
CA ALA A 545 -45.04 -46.10 11.83
C ALA A 545 -45.26 -47.24 10.82
N ALA A 546 -45.18 -48.48 11.29
CA ALA A 546 -45.71 -49.64 10.60
C ALA A 546 -47.09 -49.95 11.19
N ASP A 547 -48.15 -49.53 10.49
CA ASP A 547 -49.48 -50.14 10.61
C ASP A 547 -49.50 -51.43 9.77
N GLY A 548 -50.04 -52.48 10.37
CA GLY A 548 -49.77 -53.87 10.00
C GLY A 548 -50.72 -54.54 9.01
N VAL A 549 -50.38 -55.81 8.73
CA VAL A 549 -51.25 -57.00 8.61
C VAL A 549 -50.43 -58.20 9.06
#